data_AF-A0A352SDA9-F1
#
_entry.id   AF-A0A352SDA9-F1
#
_cell.length_a   1.000
_cell.length_b   1.000
_cell.length_c   1.000
_cell.angle_alpha   90.00
_cell.angle_beta   90.00
_cell.angle_gamma   90.00
#
_symmetry.space_group_name_H-M   'P 1'
#
loop_
_entity.id
_entity.type
_entity.pdbx_description
1 polymer ?
#
loop_
_entity_poly.entity_id
_entity_poly.type
_entity_poly.pdbx_seq_one_letter_code
_entity_poly.pdbx_strand_id
1 'polypeptide(L)'
;MSRSHPQPHLQDSLTAYYWSGDAIRSRRVSDVVLSGTVDIPEPPARLTADWAREISHHMNLEVGDVEVMPLARARARWSDYSCCVRAVSDWTSTLGLPEVLAASDVALMVCRGARYHHDGDQYGGAAFCNLFLSEDKG
;
A
#
# COMPACT_ATOMS: atom_id res chain seq x y z
N MET A 1 49.20 3.97 -13.53
CA MET A 1 47.93 4.69 -13.78
C MET A 1 46.89 3.67 -14.21
N SER A 2 46.07 3.18 -13.28
CA SER A 2 44.88 2.38 -13.60
C SER A 2 43.66 3.20 -13.20
N ARG A 3 42.91 3.68 -14.19
CA ARG A 3 41.61 4.32 -13.95
C ARG A 3 40.62 3.20 -13.68
N SER A 4 40.33 2.98 -12.41
CA SER A 4 39.14 2.27 -11.99
C SER A 4 37.93 3.09 -12.43
N HIS A 5 37.28 2.66 -13.51
CA HIS A 5 35.92 3.10 -13.78
C HIS A 5 35.05 2.59 -12.63
N PRO A 6 34.32 3.45 -11.90
CA PRO A 6 33.27 2.96 -11.04
C PRO A 6 32.25 2.25 -11.94
N GLN A 7 32.16 0.92 -11.80
CA GLN A 7 31.00 0.19 -12.32
C GLN A 7 29.77 0.87 -11.71
N PRO A 8 28.76 1.25 -12.53
CA PRO A 8 27.50 1.66 -11.96
C PRO A 8 27.03 0.49 -11.11
N HIS A 9 26.87 0.74 -9.82
CA HIS A 9 26.12 -0.16 -8.97
C HIS A 9 24.73 -0.20 -9.62
N LEU A 10 24.44 -1.26 -10.38
CA LEU A 10 23.07 -1.68 -10.59
C LEU A 10 22.58 -2.03 -9.18
N GLN A 11 22.13 -1.02 -8.44
CA GLN A 11 21.03 -1.24 -7.53
C GLN A 11 19.96 -1.83 -8.45
N ASP A 12 19.74 -3.13 -8.32
CA ASP A 12 18.72 -3.86 -9.06
C ASP A 12 17.42 -3.07 -8.96
N SER A 13 17.14 -2.23 -9.95
CA SER A 13 15.95 -1.41 -9.97
C SER A 13 14.83 -2.38 -10.26
N LEU A 14 14.21 -2.90 -9.20
CA LEU A 14 13.13 -3.87 -9.23
C LEU A 14 12.07 -3.36 -10.23
N THR A 15 12.10 -3.94 -11.43
CA THR A 15 11.29 -3.54 -12.56
C THR A 15 10.28 -4.64 -12.79
N ALA A 16 9.00 -4.32 -12.57
CA ALA A 16 7.91 -5.23 -12.89
C ALA A 16 7.56 -5.09 -14.37
N TYR A 17 7.48 -6.22 -15.07
CA TYR A 17 6.97 -6.32 -16.44
C TYR A 17 5.59 -6.96 -16.38
N TYR A 18 4.62 -6.41 -17.09
CA TYR A 18 3.24 -6.87 -17.04
C TYR A 18 2.54 -6.61 -18.37
N TRP A 19 1.48 -7.37 -18.64
CA TRP A 19 0.65 -7.21 -19.82
C TRP A 19 -0.38 -6.10 -19.62
N SER A 20 -0.52 -5.23 -20.62
CA SER A 20 -1.55 -4.19 -20.68
C SER A 20 -2.19 -4.24 -22.06
N GLY A 21 -3.32 -4.96 -22.15
CA GLY A 21 -3.91 -5.31 -23.44
C GLY A 21 -3.00 -6.26 -24.22
N ASP A 22 -2.59 -5.85 -25.41
CA ASP A 22 -1.72 -6.58 -26.33
C ASP A 22 -0.23 -6.18 -26.23
N ALA A 23 0.11 -5.26 -25.32
CA ALA A 23 1.47 -4.75 -25.15
C ALA A 23 2.06 -5.14 -23.79
N ILE A 24 3.36 -5.45 -23.78
CA ILE A 24 4.14 -5.54 -22.53
C ILE A 24 4.51 -4.13 -22.09
N ARG A 25 4.21 -3.80 -20.84
CA ARG A 25 4.65 -2.58 -20.17
C ARG A 25 5.62 -2.93 -19.05
N SER A 26 6.41 -1.93 -18.65
CA SER A 26 7.29 -2.04 -17.49
C SER A 26 7.09 -0.86 -16.55
N ARG A 27 7.45 -1.05 -15.29
CA ARG A 27 7.51 -0.01 -14.29
C ARG A 27 8.56 -0.32 -13.25
N ARG A 28 9.01 0.72 -12.57
CA ARG A 28 9.88 0.61 -11.39
C ARG A 28 9.39 1.55 -10.31
N VAL A 29 9.85 1.31 -9.09
CA VAL A 29 9.71 2.31 -8.01
C VAL A 29 10.61 3.50 -8.34
N SER A 30 10.09 4.72 -8.24
CA SER A 30 10.86 5.94 -8.40
C SER A 30 11.83 6.11 -7.23
N ASP A 31 12.97 6.76 -7.46
CA ASP A 31 13.88 7.16 -6.38
C ASP A 31 13.23 8.22 -5.46
N VAL A 32 12.12 8.81 -5.90
CA VAL A 32 11.29 9.73 -5.12
C VAL A 32 10.02 8.99 -4.66
N VAL A 33 9.89 8.80 -3.36
CA VAL A 33 8.66 8.30 -2.70
C VAL A 33 8.00 9.46 -1.99
N LEU A 34 6.73 9.73 -2.32
CA LEU A 34 5.93 10.73 -1.62
C LEU A 34 5.39 10.12 -0.32
N SER A 35 5.74 10.71 0.81
CA SER A 35 5.30 10.27 2.14
C SER A 35 4.98 11.48 3.03
N GLY A 36 4.14 11.27 4.02
CA GLY A 36 3.71 12.31 4.96
C GLY A 36 2.82 11.74 6.05
N THR A 37 2.63 12.52 7.11
CA THR A 37 1.67 12.21 8.17
C THR A 37 0.34 12.87 7.84
N VAL A 38 -0.74 12.09 7.91
CA VAL A 38 -2.11 12.56 7.69
C VAL A 38 -2.87 12.32 8.99
N ASP A 39 -3.45 13.39 9.55
CA ASP A 39 -4.31 13.28 10.72
C ASP A 39 -5.62 12.60 10.33
N ILE A 40 -5.90 11.46 10.95
CA ILE A 40 -7.13 10.69 10.76
C ILE A 40 -7.80 10.43 12.11
N PRO A 41 -9.14 10.29 12.14
CA PRO A 41 -9.84 9.85 13.35
C PRO A 41 -9.35 8.49 13.83
N GLU A 42 -9.25 8.33 15.15
CA GLU A 42 -8.88 7.05 15.75
C GLU A 42 -9.90 5.97 15.36
N PRO A 43 -9.46 4.78 14.90
CA PRO A 43 -10.35 3.67 14.63
C PRO A 43 -11.17 3.28 15.88
N PRO A 44 -12.51 3.12 15.80
CA PRO A 44 -13.32 2.76 16.96
C PRO A 44 -12.84 1.45 17.61
N ALA A 45 -12.84 1.36 18.95
CA ALA A 45 -12.36 0.17 19.67
C ALA A 45 -13.03 -1.15 19.24
N ARG A 46 -14.32 -1.09 18.84
CA ARG A 46 -15.03 -2.26 18.28
C ARG A 46 -14.43 -2.75 16.97
N LEU A 47 -13.96 -1.82 16.12
CA LEU A 47 -13.39 -2.10 14.81
C LEU A 47 -12.00 -2.74 14.99
N THR A 48 -11.18 -2.19 15.89
CA THR A 48 -9.85 -2.75 16.18
C THR A 48 -9.96 -4.14 16.81
N ALA A 49 -10.95 -4.37 17.69
CA ALA A 49 -11.25 -5.70 18.22
C ALA A 49 -11.71 -6.69 17.13
N ASP A 50 -12.47 -6.23 16.14
CA ASP A 50 -12.85 -7.05 14.99
C ASP A 50 -11.66 -7.41 14.11
N TRP A 51 -10.77 -6.46 13.84
CA TRP A 51 -9.53 -6.73 13.10
C TRP A 51 -8.67 -7.75 13.84
N ALA A 52 -8.47 -7.56 15.15
CA ALA A 52 -7.70 -8.50 15.96
C ALA A 52 -8.29 -9.93 15.91
N ARG A 53 -9.62 -10.06 16.00
CA ARG A 53 -10.31 -11.35 15.89
C ARG A 53 -10.16 -11.97 14.49
N GLU A 54 -10.31 -11.17 13.43
CA GLU A 54 -10.15 -11.66 12.06
C GLU A 54 -8.73 -12.17 11.82
N ILE A 55 -7.73 -11.41 12.27
CA ILE A 55 -6.32 -11.77 12.19
C ILE A 55 -6.04 -13.05 12.98
N SER A 56 -6.55 -13.18 14.20
CA SER A 56 -6.24 -14.33 15.05
C SER A 56 -6.94 -15.63 14.65
N HIS A 57 -8.13 -15.55 14.02
CA HIS A 57 -8.96 -16.73 13.74
C HIS A 57 -9.03 -17.12 12.27
N HIS A 58 -8.75 -16.20 11.35
CA HIS A 58 -9.01 -16.41 9.92
C HIS A 58 -7.78 -16.15 9.04
N MET A 59 -6.73 -15.54 9.57
CA MET A 59 -5.52 -15.24 8.82
C MET A 59 -4.34 -16.05 9.38
N ASN A 60 -3.62 -16.76 8.52
CA ASN A 60 -2.37 -17.42 8.89
C ASN A 60 -1.22 -16.77 8.11
N LEU A 61 -0.81 -15.59 8.58
CA LEU A 61 0.24 -14.78 7.94
C LEU A 61 1.62 -15.29 8.33
N GLU A 62 2.44 -15.62 7.35
CA GLU A 62 3.88 -15.78 7.51
C GLU A 62 4.58 -14.41 7.56
N VAL A 63 5.85 -14.41 7.98
CA VAL A 63 6.66 -13.18 7.96
C VAL A 63 6.91 -12.77 6.51
N GLY A 64 6.53 -11.55 6.18
CA GLY A 64 6.57 -10.99 4.83
C GLY A 64 5.21 -10.94 4.14
N ASP A 65 4.17 -11.57 4.72
CA ASP A 65 2.87 -11.67 4.06
C ASP A 65 2.08 -10.37 4.12
N VAL A 66 1.31 -10.16 3.04
CA VAL A 66 0.34 -9.09 2.87
C VAL A 66 -0.93 -9.73 2.33
N GLU A 67 -2.02 -9.64 3.08
CA GLU A 67 -3.29 -10.29 2.74
C GLU A 67 -4.48 -9.33 2.83
N VAL A 68 -5.52 -9.59 2.03
CA VAL A 68 -6.74 -8.77 2.00
C VAL A 68 -7.64 -9.11 3.20
N MET A 69 -8.07 -8.09 3.94
CA MET A 69 -9.08 -8.22 4.99
C MET A 69 -10.50 -7.89 4.48
N PRO A 70 -11.57 -8.40 5.13
CA PRO A 70 -12.96 -8.10 4.77
C PRO A 70 -13.35 -6.61 4.90
N LEU A 71 -13.09 -5.81 3.87
CA LEU A 71 -13.33 -4.36 3.85
C LEU A 71 -14.81 -3.98 4.05
N ALA A 72 -15.75 -4.72 3.44
CA ALA A 72 -17.17 -4.40 3.54
C ALA A 72 -17.66 -4.43 5.00
N ARG A 73 -17.23 -5.43 5.77
CA ARG A 73 -17.55 -5.55 7.20
C ARG A 73 -16.88 -4.44 8.02
N ALA A 74 -15.62 -4.13 7.73
CA ALA A 74 -14.89 -3.06 8.39
C ALA A 74 -15.55 -1.69 8.16
N ARG A 75 -15.87 -1.36 6.90
CA ARG A 75 -16.56 -0.11 6.52
C ARG A 75 -17.89 0.06 7.25
N ALA A 76 -18.70 -1.00 7.37
CA ALA A 76 -19.97 -0.93 8.10
C ALA A 76 -19.80 -0.58 9.59
N ARG A 77 -18.64 -0.87 10.19
CA ARG A 77 -18.36 -0.62 11.61
C ARG A 77 -17.48 0.61 11.85
N TRP A 78 -16.94 1.20 10.79
CA TRP A 78 -16.06 2.36 10.80
C TRP A 78 -16.81 3.63 10.41
N SER A 79 -17.41 4.29 11.41
CA SER A 79 -18.18 5.53 11.23
C SER A 79 -17.40 6.62 10.48
N ASP A 80 -16.11 6.74 10.81
CA ASP A 80 -15.25 7.82 10.34
C ASP A 80 -14.45 7.47 9.08
N TYR A 81 -14.80 6.37 8.40
CA TYR A 81 -14.11 5.92 7.19
C TYR A 81 -14.04 7.01 6.11
N SER A 82 -15.14 7.74 5.89
CA SER A 82 -15.18 8.84 4.91
C SER A 82 -14.27 9.99 5.31
N CYS A 83 -14.09 10.27 6.60
CA CYS A 83 -13.15 11.27 7.09
C CYS A 83 -11.70 10.85 6.78
N CYS A 84 -11.34 9.58 6.97
CA CYS A 84 -10.03 9.06 6.60
C CYS A 84 -9.77 9.18 5.10
N VAL A 85 -10.73 8.78 4.27
CA VAL A 85 -10.61 8.89 2.80
C VAL A 85 -10.44 10.35 2.37
N ARG A 86 -11.22 11.27 2.94
CA ARG A 86 -11.09 12.70 2.66
C ARG A 86 -9.72 13.23 3.07
N ALA A 87 -9.21 12.87 4.24
CA ALA A 87 -7.89 13.34 4.70
C ALA A 87 -6.76 12.93 3.74
N VAL A 88 -6.79 11.70 3.21
CA VAL A 88 -5.82 11.25 2.20
C VAL A 88 -6.06 11.94 0.84
N SER A 89 -7.32 12.19 0.47
CA SER A 89 -7.67 12.93 -0.76
C SER A 89 -7.16 14.36 -0.72
N ASP A 90 -7.31 15.05 0.41
CA ASP A 90 -6.84 16.41 0.61
C ASP A 90 -5.30 16.43 0.56
N TRP A 91 -4.64 15.49 1.26
CA TRP A 91 -3.18 15.36 1.23
C TRP A 91 -2.63 15.11 -0.19
N THR A 92 -3.18 14.15 -0.93
CA THR A 92 -2.76 13.87 -2.31
C THR A 92 -3.00 15.06 -3.24
N SER A 93 -4.06 15.83 -3.01
CA SER A 93 -4.31 17.08 -3.74
C SER A 93 -3.21 18.13 -3.49
N THR A 94 -2.69 18.24 -2.26
CA THR A 94 -1.54 19.13 -1.98
C THR A 94 -0.26 18.72 -2.71
N LEU A 95 -0.15 17.46 -3.12
CA LEU A 95 0.96 16.91 -3.90
C LEU A 95 0.75 17.03 -5.41
N GLY A 96 -0.32 17.70 -5.86
CA GLY A 96 -0.65 17.84 -7.28
C GLY A 96 -1.28 16.59 -7.90
N LEU A 97 -1.83 15.69 -7.07
CA LEU A 97 -2.50 14.44 -7.50
C LEU A 97 -4.01 14.46 -7.14
N PRO A 98 -4.79 15.45 -7.61
CA PRO A 98 -6.22 15.50 -7.32
C PRO A 98 -6.96 14.31 -7.94
N GLU A 99 -8.06 13.89 -7.32
CA GLU A 99 -8.95 12.80 -7.77
C GLU A 99 -8.31 11.40 -7.88
N VAL A 100 -7.04 11.23 -7.50
CA VAL A 100 -6.35 9.93 -7.60
C VAL A 100 -7.08 8.84 -6.83
N LEU A 101 -7.61 9.16 -5.63
CA LEU A 101 -8.38 8.21 -4.84
C LEU A 101 -9.75 7.90 -5.43
N ALA A 102 -10.41 8.88 -6.06
CA ALA A 102 -11.72 8.69 -6.68
C ALA A 102 -11.63 7.74 -7.91
N ALA A 103 -10.50 7.76 -8.59
CA ALA A 103 -10.20 6.85 -9.70
C ALA A 103 -9.60 5.50 -9.27
N SER A 104 -9.45 5.25 -7.97
CA SER A 104 -8.77 4.06 -7.43
C SER A 104 -9.71 3.07 -6.76
N ASP A 105 -9.37 1.79 -6.85
CA ASP A 105 -9.96 0.76 -6.00
C ASP A 105 -9.35 0.83 -4.59
N VAL A 106 -10.17 0.54 -3.58
CA VAL A 106 -9.73 0.54 -2.17
C VAL A 106 -9.83 -0.86 -1.59
N ALA A 107 -8.75 -1.30 -0.96
CA ALA A 107 -8.68 -2.53 -0.18
C ALA A 107 -8.26 -2.24 1.26
N LEU A 108 -8.67 -3.11 2.19
CA LEU A 108 -8.11 -3.15 3.55
C LEU A 108 -7.13 -4.32 3.58
N MET A 109 -5.89 -4.05 3.94
CA MET A 109 -4.82 -5.05 3.95
C MET A 109 -4.33 -5.29 5.38
N VAL A 110 -3.91 -6.51 5.68
CA VAL A 110 -3.10 -6.85 6.85
C VAL A 110 -1.72 -7.28 6.38
N CYS A 111 -0.69 -6.82 7.07
CA CYS A 111 0.69 -7.19 6.78
C CYS A 111 1.36 -7.73 8.05
N ARG A 112 2.31 -8.65 7.89
CA ARG A 112 3.20 -9.12 8.96
C ARG A 112 4.64 -9.01 8.49
N GLY A 113 5.39 -8.00 8.95
CA GLY A 113 6.82 -7.85 8.61
C GLY A 113 7.16 -7.61 7.14
N ALA A 114 6.17 -7.31 6.32
CA ALA A 114 6.36 -7.08 4.89
C ALA A 114 7.10 -5.76 4.64
N ARG A 115 8.37 -5.82 4.26
CA ARG A 115 9.15 -4.64 3.85
C ARG A 115 8.72 -4.11 2.48
N TYR A 116 8.37 -5.02 1.59
CA TYR A 116 7.82 -4.75 0.26
C TYR A 116 7.09 -6.00 -0.23
N HIS A 117 6.09 -5.82 -1.09
CA HIS A 117 5.36 -6.90 -1.73
C HIS A 117 5.68 -6.92 -3.23
N HIS A 118 6.19 -8.04 -3.73
CA HIS A 118 6.46 -8.26 -5.14
C HIS A 118 5.51 -9.30 -5.71
N ASP A 119 4.38 -8.84 -6.22
CA ASP A 119 3.57 -9.61 -7.14
C ASP A 119 3.35 -8.78 -8.40
N GLY A 120 4.29 -8.91 -9.34
CA GLY A 120 4.27 -8.18 -10.61
C GLY A 120 3.17 -8.65 -11.55
N ASP A 121 2.71 -9.89 -11.40
CA ASP A 121 1.64 -10.45 -12.22
C ASP A 121 0.29 -9.91 -11.76
N GLN A 122 0.07 -9.84 -10.46
CA GLN A 122 -1.15 -9.29 -9.88
C GLN A 122 -1.18 -7.76 -9.90
N TYR A 123 -0.05 -7.11 -9.58
CA TYR A 123 0.02 -5.68 -9.29
C TYR A 123 0.92 -4.87 -10.23
N GLY A 124 1.52 -5.50 -11.24
CA GLY A 124 2.37 -4.81 -12.21
C GLY A 124 1.67 -3.61 -12.85
N GLY A 125 0.35 -3.67 -13.08
CA GLY A 125 -0.43 -2.56 -13.60
C GLY A 125 -0.87 -1.48 -12.60
N ALA A 126 -0.67 -1.66 -11.29
CA ALA A 126 -1.33 -0.85 -10.24
C ALA A 126 -0.39 0.05 -9.43
N ALA A 127 -0.69 1.34 -9.27
CA ALA A 127 -0.01 2.19 -8.30
C ALA A 127 -0.75 2.17 -6.96
N PHE A 128 -0.01 2.28 -5.85
CA PHE A 128 -0.57 2.17 -4.51
C PHE A 128 -0.45 3.48 -3.75
N CYS A 129 -1.51 3.82 -3.04
CA CYS A 129 -1.53 4.83 -1.99
C CYS A 129 -1.92 4.12 -0.69
N ASN A 130 -0.96 3.94 0.21
CA ASN A 130 -1.16 3.20 1.45
C ASN A 130 -1.42 4.16 2.62
N LEU A 131 -2.46 3.87 3.40
CA LEU A 131 -2.70 4.48 4.71
C LEU A 131 -2.53 3.39 5.77
N PHE A 132 -1.56 3.57 6.67
CA PHE A 132 -1.31 2.64 7.76
C PHE A 132 -2.14 3.03 8.99
N LEU A 133 -2.91 2.08 9.50
CA LEU A 133 -3.93 2.30 10.55
C LEU A 133 -3.54 1.75 11.92
N SER A 134 -2.39 1.10 11.99
CA SER A 134 -1.83 0.54 13.22
C SER A 134 -0.32 0.56 13.15
N GLU A 135 0.32 0.41 14.31
CA GLU A 135 1.75 0.17 14.38
C GLU A 135 2.13 -1.12 13.65
N ASP A 136 3.32 -1.12 13.06
CA ASP A 136 3.98 -2.33 12.59
C ASP A 136 4.35 -3.19 13.80
N LYS A 137 3.99 -4.48 13.75
CA LYS A 137 4.24 -5.45 14.82
C LYS A 137 5.33 -6.46 14.48
N GLY A 138 6.00 -6.31 13.33
CA GLY A 138 7.17 -7.10 12.94
C GLY A 138 6.89 -8.24 11.98
#